data_AF-A0A2V5TCU0-F1
#
_entry.id   AF-A0A2V5TCU0-F1
#
_cell.length_a   1.000
_cell.length_b   1.000
_cell.length_c   1.000
_cell.angle_alpha   90.00
_cell.angle_beta   90.00
_cell.angle_gamma   90.00
#
_symmetry.space_group_name_H-M   'P 1'
#
loop_
_entity.id
_entity.type
_entity.pdbx_description
1 polymer ?
#
loop_
_entity_poly.entity_id
_entity_poly.type
_entity_poly.pdbx_seq_one_letter_code
_entity_poly.pdbx_strand_id
1 'polypeptide(L)' 'MRNLDGELSRRSLAGSLLVAHPNMLDPNFRRTVLFISAHDPNEGALGVIINRPLDRQVADLVTEV' A
#
# COMPACT_ATOMS: atom_id res chain seq x y z
N MET A 1 14.44 18.27 -24.41
CA MET A 1 13.44 17.37 -23.80
C MET A 1 13.82 17.21 -22.33
N ARG A 2 12.92 17.54 -21.39
CA ARG A 2 13.18 17.30 -19.95
C ARG A 2 13.12 15.78 -19.73
N ASN A 3 14.20 15.20 -19.23
CA ASN A 3 14.23 13.79 -18.81
C ASN A 3 13.32 13.65 -17.59
N LEU A 4 12.09 13.17 -17.79
CA LEU A 4 11.07 12.96 -16.74
C LEU A 4 11.37 11.71 -15.89
N ASP A 5 12.23 10.83 -16.39
CA ASP A 5 12.49 9.52 -15.79
C ASP A 5 13.30 9.63 -14.47
N GLY A 6 14.16 10.65 -14.33
CA GLY A 6 14.99 10.85 -13.14
C GLY A 6 14.26 11.48 -11.94
N GLU A 7 13.16 12.20 -12.17
CA GLU A 7 12.34 12.82 -11.12
C GLU A 7 11.36 11.82 -10.47
N LEU A 8 10.90 10.83 -11.24
CA LEU A 8 10.03 9.76 -10.75
C LEU A 8 10.76 8.81 -9.78
N SER A 9 12.04 8.50 -10.05
CA SER A 9 12.87 7.65 -9.17
C SER A 9 13.18 8.26 -7.79
N ARG A 10 12.93 9.56 -7.59
CA ARG A 10 13.15 10.24 -6.29
C ARG A 10 11.87 10.58 -5.54
N ARG A 11 10.70 10.37 -6.15
CA ARG A 11 9.43 10.69 -5.50
C ARG A 11 8.97 9.53 -4.64
N SER A 12 8.93 9.77 -3.34
CA SER A 12 8.25 8.86 -2.41
C SER A 12 6.80 8.69 -2.84
N LEU A 13 6.28 7.48 -2.63
CA LEU A 13 4.89 7.11 -2.90
C LEU A 13 4.07 7.12 -1.60
N ALA A 14 4.67 7.53 -0.47
CA ALA A 14 3.94 7.69 0.78
C ALA A 14 2.71 8.60 0.58
N GLY A 15 1.58 8.21 1.15
CA GLY A 15 0.29 8.87 0.95
C GLY A 15 -0.48 8.42 -0.30
N SER A 16 0.13 7.64 -1.19
CA SER A 16 -0.53 7.13 -2.39
C SER A 16 -1.34 5.86 -2.12
N LEU A 17 -2.29 5.58 -3.02
CA LEU A 17 -3.03 4.33 -3.09
C LEU A 17 -2.53 3.50 -4.28
N LEU A 18 -2.18 2.23 -4.03
CA LEU A 18 -1.97 1.24 -5.09
C LEU A 18 -3.25 0.45 -5.29
N VAL A 19 -3.78 0.50 -6.52
CA VAL A 19 -4.97 -0.26 -6.91
C VAL A 19 -4.52 -1.50 -7.67
N ALA A 20 -4.91 -2.68 -7.19
CA ALA A 20 -4.58 -3.93 -7.84
C ALA A 20 -5.18 -3.99 -9.25
N HIS A 21 -4.36 -4.35 -10.23
CA HIS A 21 -4.83 -4.58 -11.59
C HIS A 21 -5.92 -5.68 -11.61
N PRO A 22 -6.94 -5.61 -12.48
CA PRO A 22 -8.02 -6.60 -12.53
C PRO A 22 -7.55 -8.05 -12.69
N ASN A 23 -6.40 -8.26 -13.36
CA ASN A 23 -5.80 -9.58 -13.61
C ASN A 23 -4.77 -10.00 -12.54
N MET A 24 -4.66 -9.31 -11.41
CA MET A 24 -3.76 -9.69 -10.31
C MET A 24 -4.14 -11.08 -9.77
N LEU A 25 -3.27 -12.07 -9.98
CA LEU A 25 -3.54 -13.47 -9.61
C LEU A 25 -3.15 -13.81 -8.16
N ASP A 26 -2.25 -13.04 -7.55
CA ASP A 26 -1.84 -13.26 -6.16
C ASP A 26 -3.06 -13.05 -5.23
N PRO A 27 -3.49 -14.09 -4.48
CA PRO A 27 -4.65 -13.99 -3.59
C PRO A 27 -4.47 -12.94 -2.49
N ASN A 28 -3.24 -12.62 -2.09
CA ASN A 28 -2.97 -11.60 -1.08
C ASN A 28 -3.31 -10.18 -1.57
N PHE A 29 -3.28 -9.93 -2.88
CA PHE A 29 -3.48 -8.61 -3.49
C PHE A 29 -4.62 -8.55 -4.51
N ARG A 30 -5.29 -9.67 -4.77
CA ARG A 30 -6.41 -9.70 -5.72
C ARG A 30 -7.50 -8.73 -5.28
N ARG A 31 -7.85 -7.77 -6.16
CA ARG A 31 -8.85 -6.72 -5.93
C ARG A 31 -8.57 -5.84 -4.70
N THR A 32 -7.31 -5.67 -4.29
CA THR A 32 -6.98 -4.83 -3.13
C THR A 32 -6.73 -3.37 -3.51
N VAL A 33 -6.98 -2.48 -2.55
CA VAL A 33 -6.47 -1.12 -2.50
C VAL A 33 -5.49 -1.05 -1.32
N LEU A 34 -4.23 -0.77 -1.59
CA LEU A 34 -3.16 -0.65 -0.59
C LEU A 34 -2.82 0.83 -0.38
N PHE A 35 -2.87 1.31 0.86
CA PHE A 35 -2.35 2.62 1.23
C PHE A 35 -0.87 2.51 1.60
N ILE A 36 -0.02 3.34 1.00
CA ILE A 36 1.42 3.40 1.32
C ILE A 36 1.63 4.39 2.47
N SER A 37 2.03 3.88 3.63
CA SER A 37 2.35 4.71 4.81
C SER A 37 3.78 5.22 4.79
N ALA A 38 4.72 4.42 4.27
CA ALA A 38 6.12 4.80 4.11
C ALA A 38 6.66 4.24 2.79
N HIS A 39 7.49 5.03 2.11
CA HIS A 39 8.25 4.59 0.94
C HIS A 39 9.56 5.36 0.90
N ASP A 40 10.66 4.63 1.11
CA ASP A 40 12.02 5.11 0.96
C ASP A 40 12.73 4.32 -0.17
N PRO A 41 13.48 4.99 -1.06
CA PRO A 41 14.17 4.31 -2.16
C PRO A 41 15.17 3.23 -1.73
N ASN A 42 15.76 3.32 -0.53
CA ASN A 42 16.76 2.39 -0.02
C ASN A 42 16.19 1.37 0.98
N GLU A 43 15.10 1.72 1.68
CA GLU A 43 14.48 0.85 2.69
C GLU A 43 13.21 0.13 2.20
N GLY A 44 12.70 0.51 1.03
CA GLY A 44 11.48 -0.06 0.44
C GLY A 44 10.21 0.64 0.91
N ALA A 45 9.08 -0.08 0.90
CA ALA A 45 7.77 0.49 1.20
C ALA A 45 6.98 -0.34 2.22
N LEU A 46 6.23 0.36 3.06
CA LEU A 46 5.26 -0.20 3.99
C LEU A 46 3.86 0.31 3.62
N GLY A 47 2.88 -0.58 3.69
CA GLY A 47 1.49 -0.21 3.42
C GLY A 47 0.49 -1.17 4.04
N VAL A 48 -0.78 -0.75 4.04
CA VAL A 48 -1.92 -1.48 4.61
C VAL A 48 -3.03 -1.61 3.58
N ILE A 49 -3.66 -2.79 3.52
CA ILE A 49 -4.83 -3.02 2.67
C ILE A 49 -6.04 -2.41 3.36
N ILE A 50 -6.74 -1.49 2.68
CA ILE A 50 -7.85 -0.72 3.28
C ILE A 50 -9.23 -1.24 2.91
N ASN A 51 -9.33 -2.21 1.98
CA ASN A 51 -10.59 -2.71 1.45
C ASN A 51 -10.81 -4.21 1.68
N ARG A 52 -10.17 -4.79 2.71
CA ARG A 52 -10.31 -6.19 3.11
C ARG A 52 -10.71 -6.26 4.58
N PRO A 53 -12.00 -6.10 4.91
CA PRO A 53 -12.46 -6.16 6.30
C PRO A 53 -12.24 -7.56 6.88
N LEU A 54 -11.97 -7.60 8.18
CA LEU A 54 -12.00 -8.83 8.97
C LEU A 54 -13.39 -8.97 9.61
N ASP A 55 -13.80 -10.21 9.85
CA ASP A 55 -15.04 -10.52 10.57
C ASP A 55 -14.81 -10.48 12.09
N ARG A 56 -14.23 -9.37 12.58
CA ARG A 56 -13.90 -9.11 13.98
C ARG A 56 -13.97 -7.63 14.29
N GLN A 57 -14.34 -7.29 15.51
CA GLN A 57 -14.28 -5.91 15.97
C GLN A 57 -12.86 -5.58 16.44
N VAL A 58 -12.49 -4.29 16.36
CA VAL A 58 -11.19 -3.82 16.87
C VAL A 58 -11.04 -4.12 18.36
N ALA A 59 -12.13 -3.99 19.13
CA ALA A 59 -12.16 -4.29 20.56
C ALA A 59 -11.80 -5.75 20.88
N ASP A 60 -12.05 -6.70 19.97
CA ASP A 60 -11.71 -8.11 20.18
C ASP A 60 -10.21 -8.39 19.98
N LEU A 61 -9.47 -7.46 19.38
CA LEU A 61 -8.08 -7.64 18.94
C LEU A 61 -7.09 -6.80 19.75
N VAL A 62 -7.56 -5.71 20.37
CA VAL A 62 -6.73 -4.83 21.19
C VAL A 62 -6.98 -5.18 22.66
N THR A 63 -6.08 -5.96 23.25
CA THR A 63 -5.95 -6.04 24.71
C THR A 63 -5.43 -4.70 25.24
N GLU A 64 -6.07 -4.18 26.30
CA GLU A 64 -5.88 -2.86 26.90
C GLU A 64 -4.43 -2.32 26.87
N VAL A 65 -4.31 -1.03 26.51
CA VAL A 65 -3.09 -0.20 26.60
C VAL A 65 -2.97 0.38 28.00
#